data_AF-A0A0P7WVF4-F1
#
_entry.id   AF-A0A0P7WVF4-F1
#
_cell.length_a   1.000
_cell.length_b   1.000
_cell.length_c   1.000
_cell.angle_alpha   90.00
_cell.angle_beta   90.00
_cell.angle_gamma   90.00
#
_symmetry.space_group_name_H-M   'P 1'
#
loop_
_entity.id
_entity.type
_entity.pdbx_description
1 polymer ?
#
loop_
_entity_poly.entity_id
_entity_poly.type
_entity_poly.pdbx_seq_one_letter_code
_entity_poly.pdbx_strand_id
1 'polypeptide(L)'
;MSIASTDSFVSAAELSEHRELRTAYTLGSLCHYPLYEEALQLAEEGKVSCRVLRTEILECLGDTDFLAKLHCVRQACQVILRDRATRVFLADTGKRILSSIIVKAHKSPKRFEEVFEEMMTFLEQTDHWENTEVELATRGVKHLNFYDIVLDFILMDSFEDLENPPISIQNVVNNRWLHISFKETAVASSCWSVLKQKRQHMKVPDGFIAHFYAVCEHISPVLAWGFLGPKSSLHDFCCFFKDQVLFFLKDIFDLEKVRYSAVDTLAEDMLQLLHRRSELLLAYLGADSLRPPNGCISTQSPLVSGGLLEAQVQ
;
A
#
# COMPACT_ATOMS: atom_id res chain seq x y z
N MET A 1 19.78 -24.47 48.43
CA MET A 1 18.93 -23.32 48.78
C MET A 1 17.95 -23.11 47.63
N SER A 2 16.66 -23.22 47.93
CA SER A 2 15.53 -22.87 47.07
C SER A 2 15.20 -21.40 47.27
N ILE A 3 14.92 -20.63 46.20
CA ILE A 3 13.92 -19.53 46.21
C ILE A 3 13.27 -19.42 44.81
N ALA A 4 12.10 -20.04 44.71
CA ALA A 4 10.88 -19.74 43.93
C ALA A 4 10.92 -19.03 42.56
N SER A 5 10.53 -19.80 41.52
CA SER A 5 9.73 -19.33 40.39
C SER A 5 8.42 -18.69 40.84
N THR A 6 8.11 -17.52 40.27
CA THR A 6 6.73 -16.99 40.16
C THR A 6 6.56 -16.36 38.79
N ASP A 7 6.70 -17.17 37.73
CA ASP A 7 6.12 -16.79 36.45
C ASP A 7 4.68 -17.27 36.44
N SER A 8 3.79 -16.29 36.51
CA SER A 8 2.34 -16.41 36.46
C SER A 8 1.92 -17.23 35.24
N PHE A 9 1.45 -18.43 35.50
CA PHE A 9 0.79 -19.26 34.49
C PHE A 9 -0.64 -18.73 34.33
N VAL A 10 -0.82 -17.76 33.44
CA VAL A 10 -2.15 -17.34 33.00
C VAL A 10 -2.80 -18.55 32.34
N SER A 11 -3.88 -19.05 32.94
CA SER A 11 -4.53 -20.27 32.49
C SER A 11 -5.13 -20.05 31.11
N ALA A 12 -5.09 -21.04 30.22
CA ALA A 12 -5.75 -20.95 28.91
C ALA A 12 -7.26 -20.63 29.03
N ALA A 13 -7.86 -20.94 30.19
CA ALA A 13 -9.21 -20.54 30.55
C ALA A 13 -9.36 -19.02 30.73
N GLU A 14 -8.39 -18.32 31.31
CA GLU A 14 -8.46 -16.86 31.50
C GLU A 14 -8.29 -16.10 30.19
N LEU A 15 -7.51 -16.63 29.24
CA LEU A 15 -7.42 -16.10 27.86
C LEU A 15 -8.71 -16.36 27.07
N SER A 16 -9.36 -17.51 27.27
CA SER A 16 -10.68 -17.82 26.70
C SER A 16 -11.75 -16.90 27.27
N GLU A 17 -11.76 -16.69 28.59
CA GLU A 17 -12.69 -15.79 29.27
C GLU A 17 -12.47 -14.33 28.85
N HIS A 18 -11.22 -13.88 28.66
CA HIS A 18 -10.95 -12.53 28.15
C HIS A 18 -11.37 -12.35 26.69
N ARG A 19 -11.28 -13.43 25.88
CA ARG A 19 -11.78 -13.47 24.50
C ARG A 19 -13.30 -13.49 24.48
N GLU A 20 -13.94 -14.31 25.29
CA GLU A 20 -15.40 -14.39 25.46
C GLU A 20 -15.99 -13.11 26.05
N LEU A 21 -15.30 -12.45 26.99
CA LEU A 21 -15.66 -11.12 27.49
C LEU A 21 -15.55 -10.07 26.39
N ARG A 22 -14.51 -10.09 25.55
CA ARG A 22 -14.45 -9.21 24.36
C ARG A 22 -15.58 -9.52 23.38
N THR A 23 -15.86 -10.79 23.11
CA THR A 23 -16.97 -11.23 22.26
C THR A 23 -18.34 -10.81 22.84
N ALA A 24 -18.50 -10.84 24.17
CA ALA A 24 -19.72 -10.43 24.86
C ALA A 24 -19.90 -8.90 24.90
N TYR A 25 -18.81 -8.13 24.96
CA TYR A 25 -18.87 -6.67 24.82
C TYR A 25 -19.12 -6.21 23.36
N THR A 26 -18.77 -7.02 22.34
CA THR A 26 -19.16 -6.76 20.94
C THR A 26 -20.54 -7.29 20.56
N LEU A 27 -21.08 -8.30 21.26
CA LEU A 27 -22.44 -8.81 21.02
C LEU A 27 -23.57 -7.92 21.56
N GLY A 28 -23.23 -6.79 22.19
CA GLY A 28 -24.17 -5.89 22.86
C GLY A 28 -24.47 -4.57 22.15
N SER A 29 -24.01 -4.36 20.91
CA SER A 29 -24.41 -3.19 20.12
C SER A 29 -25.39 -3.59 19.02
N LEU A 30 -26.50 -2.87 18.94
CA LEU A 30 -27.72 -3.04 18.13
C LEU A 30 -27.55 -3.11 16.60
N CYS A 31 -26.40 -3.51 16.08
CA CYS A 31 -26.10 -3.58 14.64
C CYS A 31 -26.07 -5.03 14.18
N HIS A 32 -27.20 -5.52 13.67
CA HIS A 32 -27.22 -6.73 12.84
C HIS A 32 -26.50 -6.42 11.53
N TYR A 33 -25.54 -7.26 11.15
CA TYR A 33 -24.79 -7.12 9.89
C TYR A 33 -25.14 -8.28 8.95
N PRO A 34 -26.32 -8.28 8.31
CA PRO A 34 -26.80 -9.41 7.50
C PRO A 34 -25.78 -9.90 6.47
N LEU A 35 -25.12 -8.98 5.77
CA LEU A 35 -24.12 -9.32 4.76
C LEU A 35 -22.92 -10.05 5.37
N TYR A 36 -22.44 -9.59 6.54
CA TYR A 36 -21.33 -10.25 7.24
C TYR A 36 -21.75 -11.61 7.80
N GLU A 37 -22.95 -11.73 8.37
CA GLU A 37 -23.45 -13.00 8.92
C GLU A 37 -23.62 -14.07 7.83
N GLU A 38 -24.16 -13.71 6.66
CA GLU A 38 -24.23 -14.61 5.50
C GLU A 38 -22.83 -15.02 5.03
N ALA A 39 -21.90 -14.07 4.94
CA ALA A 39 -20.53 -14.34 4.55
C ALA A 39 -19.77 -15.22 5.58
N LEU A 40 -20.10 -15.08 6.86
CA LEU A 40 -19.53 -15.89 7.93
C LEU A 40 -19.93 -17.36 7.77
N GLN A 41 -21.21 -17.62 7.48
CA GLN A 41 -21.67 -18.98 7.17
C GLN A 41 -20.92 -19.57 5.97
N LEU A 42 -20.74 -18.78 4.88
CA LEU A 42 -19.98 -19.24 3.72
C LEU A 42 -18.51 -19.54 4.06
N ALA A 43 -17.88 -18.74 4.93
CA ALA A 43 -16.51 -18.96 5.37
C ALA A 43 -16.39 -20.23 6.24
N GLU A 44 -17.31 -20.45 7.16
CA GLU A 44 -17.38 -21.65 8.00
C GLU A 44 -17.60 -22.93 7.18
N GLU A 45 -18.40 -22.84 6.12
CA GLU A 45 -18.60 -23.92 5.15
C GLU A 45 -17.40 -24.15 4.22
N GLY A 46 -16.32 -23.37 4.35
CA GLY A 46 -15.12 -23.47 3.52
C GLY A 46 -15.32 -23.03 2.07
N LYS A 47 -16.38 -22.25 1.78
CA LYS A 47 -16.72 -21.79 0.43
C LYS A 47 -15.95 -20.53 0.00
N VAL A 48 -15.30 -19.85 0.94
CA VAL A 48 -14.49 -18.67 0.63
C VAL A 48 -13.02 -19.04 0.53
N SER A 49 -12.45 -18.86 -0.67
CA SER A 49 -11.03 -19.06 -0.92
C SER A 49 -10.25 -17.74 -0.87
N CYS A 50 -9.00 -17.81 -0.43
CA CYS A 50 -8.03 -16.73 -0.56
C CYS A 50 -6.69 -17.29 -1.03
N ARG A 51 -5.78 -16.39 -1.41
CA ARG A 51 -4.40 -16.74 -1.77
C ARG A 51 -3.51 -16.79 -0.53
N VAL A 52 -3.60 -15.75 0.29
CA VAL A 52 -2.85 -15.58 1.54
C VAL A 52 -3.82 -15.08 2.61
N LEU A 53 -3.72 -15.64 3.82
CA LEU A 53 -4.46 -15.13 4.98
C LEU A 53 -3.79 -13.84 5.44
N ARG A 54 -4.54 -12.74 5.39
CA ARG A 54 -4.10 -11.42 5.86
C ARG A 54 -4.66 -11.09 7.25
N THR A 55 -5.02 -12.13 8.02
CA THR A 55 -5.72 -12.04 9.30
C THR A 55 -5.06 -11.09 10.29
N GLU A 56 -3.75 -11.24 10.52
CA GLU A 56 -3.02 -10.42 11.49
C GLU A 56 -2.86 -8.97 11.01
N ILE A 57 -2.42 -8.77 9.76
CA ILE A 57 -2.14 -7.45 9.21
C ILE A 57 -3.41 -6.60 9.01
N LEU A 58 -4.56 -7.24 8.81
CA LEU A 58 -5.87 -6.58 8.72
C LEU A 58 -6.65 -6.62 10.03
N GLU A 59 -6.01 -7.01 11.12
CA GLU A 59 -6.56 -6.95 12.48
C GLU A 59 -7.92 -7.68 12.63
N CYS A 60 -8.08 -8.77 11.88
CA CYS A 60 -9.27 -9.62 11.95
C CYS A 60 -9.24 -10.51 13.20
N LEU A 61 -10.42 -10.91 13.69
CA LEU A 61 -10.59 -11.71 14.92
C LEU A 61 -10.09 -13.17 14.78
N GLY A 62 -9.92 -13.62 13.54
CA GLY A 62 -9.46 -14.94 13.15
C GLY A 62 -9.64 -15.16 11.64
N ASP A 63 -9.16 -16.30 11.14
CA ASP A 63 -9.18 -16.59 9.70
C ASP A 63 -10.60 -16.64 9.12
N THR A 64 -11.57 -17.15 9.89
CA THR A 64 -12.98 -17.16 9.48
C THR A 64 -13.55 -15.75 9.34
N ASP A 65 -13.24 -14.84 10.28
CA ASP A 65 -13.63 -13.43 10.22
C ASP A 65 -13.01 -12.74 9.00
N PHE A 66 -11.72 -12.96 8.76
CA PHE A 66 -11.02 -12.45 7.59
C PHE A 66 -11.68 -12.93 6.29
N LEU A 67 -11.97 -14.23 6.17
CA LEU A 67 -12.58 -14.80 4.97
C LEU A 67 -14.00 -14.26 4.74
N ALA A 68 -14.81 -14.13 5.79
CA ALA A 68 -16.14 -13.54 5.71
C ALA A 68 -16.06 -12.10 5.19
N LYS A 69 -15.22 -11.26 5.81
CA LYS A 69 -15.01 -9.86 5.38
C LYS A 69 -14.48 -9.75 3.97
N LEU A 70 -13.50 -10.59 3.61
CA LEU A 70 -12.95 -10.66 2.26
C LEU A 70 -14.04 -10.95 1.22
N HIS A 71 -14.96 -11.87 1.52
CA HIS A 71 -16.07 -12.17 0.63
C HIS A 71 -16.96 -10.94 0.40
N CYS A 72 -17.33 -10.21 1.45
CA CYS A 72 -18.11 -8.98 1.32
C CYS A 72 -17.35 -7.88 0.55
N VAL A 73 -16.07 -7.67 0.87
CA VAL A 73 -15.19 -6.68 0.22
C VAL A 73 -15.09 -6.95 -1.29
N ARG A 74 -14.98 -8.22 -1.70
CA ARG A 74 -14.99 -8.59 -3.12
C ARG A 74 -16.29 -8.18 -3.81
N GLN A 75 -17.44 -8.41 -3.18
CA GLN A 75 -18.74 -8.00 -3.73
C GLN A 75 -18.84 -6.48 -3.85
N ALA A 76 -18.40 -5.74 -2.83
CA ALA A 76 -18.38 -4.29 -2.86
C ALA A 76 -17.44 -3.75 -3.96
N CYS A 77 -16.25 -4.32 -4.14
CA CYS A 77 -15.36 -3.98 -5.27
C CYS A 77 -16.04 -4.18 -6.63
N GLN A 78 -16.85 -5.23 -6.81
CA GLN A 78 -17.58 -5.43 -8.06
C GLN A 78 -18.61 -4.32 -8.30
N VAL A 79 -19.33 -3.88 -7.26
CA VAL A 79 -20.27 -2.75 -7.36
C VAL A 79 -19.54 -1.45 -7.73
N ILE A 80 -18.45 -1.14 -7.02
CA ILE A 80 -17.60 0.05 -7.25
C ILE A 80 -17.12 0.10 -8.71
N LEU A 81 -16.64 -1.02 -9.24
CA LEU A 81 -16.04 -1.08 -10.58
C LEU A 81 -17.04 -1.16 -11.73
N ARG A 82 -18.34 -1.35 -11.47
CA ARG A 82 -19.37 -1.26 -12.52
C ARG A 82 -19.46 0.16 -13.07
N ASP A 83 -19.28 1.16 -12.21
CA ASP A 83 -19.30 2.55 -12.62
C ASP A 83 -18.01 2.95 -13.37
N ARG A 84 -18.19 3.51 -14.57
CA ARG A 84 -17.08 3.96 -15.41
C ARG A 84 -16.34 5.14 -14.78
N ALA A 85 -17.06 6.07 -14.15
CA ALA A 85 -16.42 7.25 -13.55
C ALA A 85 -15.47 6.82 -12.42
N THR A 86 -15.89 5.84 -11.63
CA THR A 86 -15.05 5.24 -10.58
C THR A 86 -13.82 4.53 -11.15
N ARG A 87 -13.95 3.75 -12.24
CA ARG A 87 -12.78 3.13 -12.89
C ARG A 87 -11.76 4.16 -13.37
N VAL A 88 -12.22 5.25 -14.01
CA VAL A 88 -11.37 6.34 -14.48
C VAL A 88 -10.68 7.03 -13.29
N PHE A 89 -11.43 7.33 -12.22
CA PHE A 89 -10.88 7.91 -11.00
C PHE A 89 -9.73 7.05 -10.42
N LEU A 90 -9.91 5.73 -10.34
CA LEU A 90 -8.89 4.82 -9.83
C LEU A 90 -7.63 4.83 -10.70
N ALA A 91 -7.79 4.72 -12.01
CA ALA A 91 -6.69 4.71 -12.97
C ALA A 91 -5.90 6.03 -12.90
N ASP A 92 -6.58 7.16 -12.97
CA ASP A 92 -5.94 8.48 -12.95
C ASP A 92 -5.27 8.77 -11.61
N THR A 93 -5.91 8.41 -10.50
CA THR A 93 -5.34 8.61 -9.16
C THR A 93 -4.11 7.74 -8.95
N GLY A 94 -4.17 6.46 -9.34
CA GLY A 94 -3.03 5.54 -9.28
C GLY A 94 -1.86 6.05 -10.12
N LYS A 95 -2.10 6.39 -11.39
CA LYS A 95 -1.10 6.99 -12.29
C LYS A 95 -0.48 8.24 -11.68
N ARG A 96 -1.29 9.16 -11.13
CA ARG A 96 -0.82 10.42 -10.56
C ARG A 96 0.05 10.19 -9.31
N ILE A 97 -0.35 9.31 -8.40
CA ILE A 97 0.44 8.98 -7.20
C ILE A 97 1.79 8.38 -7.61
N LEU A 98 1.80 7.36 -8.47
CA LEU A 98 3.03 6.68 -8.89
C LEU A 98 3.96 7.59 -9.69
N SER A 99 3.41 8.43 -10.58
CA SER A 99 4.18 9.46 -11.30
C SER A 99 4.82 10.45 -10.35
N SER A 100 4.11 10.83 -9.28
CA SER A 100 4.65 11.73 -8.26
C SER A 100 5.79 11.11 -7.47
N ILE A 101 5.75 9.79 -7.20
CA ILE A 101 6.88 9.06 -6.60
C ILE A 101 8.11 9.15 -7.51
N ILE A 102 7.94 8.95 -8.83
CA ILE A 102 9.04 9.05 -9.81
C ILE A 102 9.63 10.47 -9.85
N VAL A 103 8.78 11.50 -9.87
CA VAL A 103 9.20 12.90 -9.85
C VAL A 103 9.96 13.22 -8.56
N LYS A 104 9.51 12.71 -7.41
CA LYS A 104 10.15 12.91 -6.11
C LYS A 104 11.52 12.23 -6.01
N ALA A 105 11.76 11.21 -6.83
CA ALA A 105 13.07 10.61 -7.04
C ALA A 105 13.93 11.35 -8.08
N HIS A 106 13.53 12.56 -8.48
CA HIS A 106 14.21 13.38 -9.50
C HIS A 106 14.34 12.69 -10.87
N LYS A 107 13.35 11.87 -11.23
CA LYS A 107 13.28 11.16 -12.52
C LYS A 107 12.08 11.64 -13.33
N SER A 108 12.13 11.42 -14.64
CA SER A 108 11.00 11.74 -15.53
C SER A 108 9.95 10.62 -15.47
N PRO A 109 8.66 10.94 -15.25
CA PRO A 109 7.57 9.96 -15.24
C PRO A 109 7.10 9.58 -16.65
N LYS A 110 7.54 10.28 -17.71
CA LYS A 110 6.97 10.16 -19.06
C LYS A 110 6.87 8.72 -19.57
N ARG A 111 7.95 7.94 -19.46
CA ARG A 111 7.95 6.54 -19.92
C ARG A 111 7.04 5.64 -19.08
N PHE A 112 6.96 5.91 -17.78
CA PHE A 112 6.02 5.21 -16.89
C PHE A 112 4.58 5.53 -17.30
N GLU A 113 4.25 6.80 -17.55
CA GLU A 113 2.90 7.21 -17.97
C GLU A 113 2.51 6.56 -19.30
N GLU A 114 3.42 6.50 -20.28
CA GLU A 114 3.18 5.82 -21.57
C GLU A 114 2.79 4.35 -21.37
N VAL A 115 3.60 3.56 -20.64
CA VAL A 115 3.29 2.13 -20.43
C VAL A 115 2.10 1.89 -19.50
N PHE A 116 1.79 2.84 -18.60
CA PHE A 116 0.62 2.77 -17.75
C PHE A 116 -0.66 2.95 -18.58
N GLU A 117 -0.69 3.92 -19.50
CA GLU A 117 -1.81 4.11 -20.42
C GLU A 117 -1.99 2.93 -21.37
N GLU A 118 -0.90 2.32 -21.84
CA GLU A 118 -0.96 1.07 -22.61
C GLU A 118 -1.61 -0.05 -21.79
N MET A 119 -1.26 -0.21 -20.51
CA MET A 119 -1.91 -1.17 -19.62
C MET A 119 -3.39 -0.85 -19.41
N MET A 120 -3.77 0.42 -19.24
CA MET A 120 -5.19 0.79 -19.10
C MET A 120 -5.98 0.50 -20.37
N THR A 121 -5.40 0.79 -21.54
CA THR A 121 -6.00 0.48 -22.85
C THR A 121 -6.17 -1.03 -23.04
N PHE A 122 -5.19 -1.82 -22.64
CA PHE A 122 -5.29 -3.28 -22.62
C PHE A 122 -6.48 -3.72 -21.76
N LEU A 123 -6.59 -3.24 -20.51
CA LEU A 123 -7.67 -3.64 -19.59
C LEU A 123 -9.09 -3.26 -20.05
N GLU A 124 -9.25 -2.34 -21.00
CA GLU A 124 -10.56 -2.01 -21.59
C GLU A 124 -11.04 -3.06 -22.62
N GLN A 125 -10.13 -3.89 -23.13
CA GLN A 125 -10.43 -4.94 -24.08
C GLN A 125 -10.98 -6.17 -23.35
N THR A 126 -11.63 -7.08 -24.09
CA THR A 126 -12.30 -8.25 -23.47
C THR A 126 -11.80 -9.59 -23.95
N ASP A 127 -11.12 -9.63 -25.08
CA ASP A 127 -10.60 -10.82 -25.76
C ASP A 127 -9.46 -11.51 -25.00
N HIS A 128 -8.75 -10.80 -24.12
CA HIS A 128 -7.63 -11.33 -23.35
C HIS A 128 -8.01 -11.81 -21.92
N TRP A 129 -9.27 -11.67 -21.47
CA TRP A 129 -9.62 -11.96 -20.06
C TRP A 129 -9.43 -13.43 -19.66
N GLU A 130 -9.70 -14.39 -20.56
CA GLU A 130 -9.45 -15.81 -20.29
C GLU A 130 -7.96 -16.08 -20.05
N ASN A 131 -7.10 -15.53 -20.91
CA ASN A 131 -5.64 -15.61 -20.73
C ASN A 131 -5.19 -14.91 -19.44
N THR A 132 -5.78 -13.76 -19.13
CA THR A 132 -5.50 -12.98 -17.91
C THR A 132 -5.83 -13.80 -16.65
N GLU A 133 -6.97 -14.49 -16.65
CA GLU A 133 -7.38 -15.39 -15.57
C GLU A 133 -6.36 -16.52 -15.37
N VAL A 134 -5.97 -17.19 -16.46
CA VAL A 134 -4.95 -18.26 -16.41
C VAL A 134 -3.62 -17.74 -15.89
N GLU A 135 -3.15 -16.58 -16.37
CA GLU A 135 -1.90 -15.96 -15.92
C GLU A 135 -1.92 -15.65 -14.42
N LEU A 136 -3.02 -15.10 -13.92
CA LEU A 136 -3.18 -14.73 -12.51
C LEU A 136 -3.37 -15.96 -11.62
N ALA A 137 -4.09 -16.99 -12.09
CA ALA A 137 -4.24 -18.26 -11.39
C ALA A 137 -2.89 -18.95 -11.15
N THR A 138 -1.94 -18.86 -12.10
CA THR A 138 -0.59 -19.39 -11.90
C THR A 138 0.20 -18.67 -10.79
N ARG A 139 -0.25 -17.49 -10.37
CA ARG A 139 0.28 -16.73 -9.22
C ARG A 139 -0.58 -16.85 -7.97
N GLY A 140 -1.54 -17.78 -7.98
CA GLY A 140 -2.40 -18.10 -6.84
C GLY A 140 -3.59 -17.16 -6.67
N VAL A 141 -3.78 -16.16 -7.54
CA VAL A 141 -4.96 -15.28 -7.53
C VAL A 141 -6.19 -16.14 -7.76
N LYS A 142 -7.14 -16.08 -6.82
CA LYS A 142 -8.31 -16.97 -6.80
C LYS A 142 -9.52 -16.41 -7.54
N HIS A 143 -9.61 -15.08 -7.61
CA HIS A 143 -10.74 -14.36 -8.21
C HIS A 143 -10.21 -13.19 -9.04
N LEU A 144 -10.80 -12.97 -10.21
CA LEU A 144 -10.61 -11.73 -10.96
C LEU A 144 -11.36 -10.59 -10.26
N ASN A 145 -10.77 -10.07 -9.20
CA ASN A 145 -11.31 -9.01 -8.37
C ASN A 145 -10.23 -7.97 -8.07
N PHE A 146 -10.64 -6.72 -7.90
CA PHE A 146 -9.73 -5.62 -7.57
C PHE A 146 -8.99 -5.85 -6.26
N TYR A 147 -9.65 -6.39 -5.24
CA TYR A 147 -8.97 -6.74 -3.99
C TYR A 147 -7.87 -7.78 -4.26
N ASP A 148 -8.21 -8.90 -4.88
CA ASP A 148 -7.27 -10.00 -5.10
C ASP A 148 -6.07 -9.62 -5.97
N ILE A 149 -6.29 -8.82 -7.01
CA ILE A 149 -5.25 -8.46 -7.97
C ILE A 149 -4.48 -7.23 -7.50
N VAL A 150 -5.16 -6.12 -7.25
CA VAL A 150 -4.50 -4.83 -7.01
C VAL A 150 -4.06 -4.71 -5.57
N LEU A 151 -4.98 -4.97 -4.63
CA LEU A 151 -4.69 -4.74 -3.22
C LEU A 151 -3.80 -5.86 -2.65
N ASP A 152 -4.16 -7.13 -2.82
CA ASP A 152 -3.39 -8.26 -2.29
C ASP A 152 -2.18 -8.59 -3.16
N PHE A 153 -2.39 -9.06 -4.39
CA PHE A 153 -1.29 -9.55 -5.23
C PHE A 153 -0.28 -8.47 -5.63
N ILE A 154 -0.71 -7.26 -5.97
CA ILE A 154 0.22 -6.21 -6.40
C ILE A 154 0.75 -5.43 -5.21
N LEU A 155 -0.12 -4.78 -4.42
CA LEU A 155 0.34 -3.85 -3.39
C LEU A 155 0.90 -4.56 -2.15
N MET A 156 0.16 -5.51 -1.56
CA MET A 156 0.61 -6.17 -0.33
C MET A 156 1.87 -7.00 -0.56
N ASP A 157 1.95 -7.81 -1.62
CA ASP A 157 3.18 -8.56 -1.94
C ASP A 157 4.36 -7.61 -2.18
N SER A 158 4.14 -6.49 -2.88
CA SER A 158 5.22 -5.53 -3.10
C SER A 158 5.74 -4.96 -1.79
N PHE A 159 4.87 -4.64 -0.83
CA PHE A 159 5.31 -4.14 0.48
C PHE A 159 6.04 -5.19 1.30
N GLU A 160 5.61 -6.45 1.26
CA GLU A 160 6.30 -7.55 1.94
C GLU A 160 7.68 -7.84 1.34
N ASP A 161 7.78 -7.84 0.00
CA ASP A 161 9.05 -7.98 -0.73
C ASP A 161 10.04 -6.86 -0.35
N LEU A 162 9.53 -5.65 -0.12
CA LEU A 162 10.33 -4.48 0.24
C LEU A 162 10.75 -4.46 1.72
N GLU A 163 9.94 -5.03 2.62
CA GLU A 163 10.32 -5.22 4.02
C GLU A 163 11.36 -6.33 4.19
N ASN A 164 11.39 -7.29 3.28
CA ASN A 164 12.27 -8.45 3.33
C ASN A 164 13.23 -8.52 2.11
N PRO A 165 14.07 -7.48 1.88
CA PRO A 165 14.93 -7.44 0.71
C PRO A 165 16.05 -8.50 0.80
N PRO A 166 16.58 -9.00 -0.33
CA PRO A 166 17.70 -9.95 -0.33
C PRO A 166 18.92 -9.43 0.45
N ILE A 167 19.63 -10.33 1.15
CA ILE A 167 20.82 -10.00 1.97
C ILE A 167 21.88 -9.22 1.16
N SER A 168 22.05 -9.56 -0.12
CA SER A 168 22.95 -8.84 -1.02
C SER A 168 22.61 -7.35 -1.15
N ILE A 169 21.32 -7.02 -1.23
CA ILE A 169 20.84 -5.63 -1.27
C ILE A 169 21.03 -4.96 0.07
N GLN A 170 20.68 -5.64 1.17
CA GLN A 170 20.87 -5.11 2.52
C GLN A 170 22.33 -4.72 2.76
N ASN A 171 23.27 -5.59 2.37
CA ASN A 171 24.69 -5.35 2.52
C ASN A 171 25.16 -4.10 1.75
N VAL A 172 24.70 -3.91 0.51
CA VAL A 172 25.06 -2.73 -0.30
C VAL A 172 24.48 -1.45 0.30
N VAL A 173 23.18 -1.47 0.63
CA VAL A 173 22.47 -0.32 1.17
C VAL A 173 23.05 0.12 2.52
N ASN A 174 23.37 -0.83 3.40
CA ASN A 174 23.91 -0.57 4.74
C ASN A 174 25.42 -0.25 4.75
N ASN A 175 26.13 -0.43 3.64
CA ASN A 175 27.57 -0.18 3.58
C ASN A 175 27.88 1.33 3.67
N ARG A 176 28.47 1.78 4.77
CA ARG A 176 28.77 3.20 5.02
C ARG A 176 29.86 3.79 4.10
N TRP A 177 30.64 2.95 3.44
CA TRP A 177 31.75 3.36 2.56
C TRP A 177 31.33 3.55 1.10
N LEU A 178 30.14 3.06 0.72
CA LEU A 178 29.63 3.20 -0.65
C LEU A 178 28.89 4.52 -0.82
N HIS A 179 29.16 5.20 -1.93
CA HIS A 179 28.45 6.41 -2.31
C HIS A 179 26.96 6.13 -2.56
N ILE A 180 26.09 7.09 -2.22
CA ILE A 180 24.64 6.96 -2.32
C ILE A 180 24.19 6.60 -3.74
N SER A 181 24.74 7.27 -4.76
CA SER A 181 24.41 6.98 -6.16
C SER A 181 24.80 5.56 -6.60
N PHE A 182 25.87 5.00 -6.02
CA PHE A 182 26.25 3.62 -6.29
C PHE A 182 25.24 2.64 -5.69
N LYS A 183 24.80 2.90 -4.44
CA LYS A 183 23.76 2.10 -3.78
C LYS A 183 22.45 2.12 -4.56
N GLU A 184 22.02 3.31 -4.99
CA GLU A 184 20.81 3.45 -5.81
C GLU A 184 20.91 2.65 -7.11
N THR A 185 22.04 2.73 -7.80
CA THR A 185 22.28 1.98 -9.03
C THR A 185 22.26 0.47 -8.79
N ALA A 186 22.82 0.00 -7.67
CA ALA A 186 22.82 -1.42 -7.32
C ALA A 186 21.40 -1.92 -7.02
N VAL A 187 20.61 -1.16 -6.25
CA VAL A 187 19.19 -1.48 -5.99
C VAL A 187 18.41 -1.55 -7.31
N ALA A 188 18.55 -0.55 -8.18
CA ALA A 188 17.89 -0.54 -9.47
C ALA A 188 18.29 -1.73 -10.37
N SER A 189 19.58 -2.06 -10.40
CA SER A 189 20.10 -3.20 -11.18
C SER A 189 19.55 -4.53 -10.69
N SER A 190 19.37 -4.69 -9.38
CA SER A 190 18.76 -5.90 -8.82
C SER A 190 17.27 -6.01 -9.16
N CYS A 191 16.50 -4.93 -9.06
CA CYS A 191 15.11 -4.92 -9.52
C CYS A 191 15.02 -5.33 -10.99
N TRP A 192 15.88 -4.76 -11.84
CA TRP A 192 15.93 -5.11 -13.25
C TRP A 192 16.28 -6.59 -13.49
N SER A 193 17.26 -7.13 -12.78
CA SER A 193 17.64 -8.55 -12.87
C SER A 193 16.47 -9.48 -12.56
N VAL A 194 15.73 -9.18 -11.48
CA VAL A 194 14.54 -9.93 -11.09
C VAL A 194 13.44 -9.84 -12.15
N LEU A 195 13.14 -8.64 -12.66
CA LEU A 195 12.14 -8.47 -13.73
C LEU A 195 12.55 -9.20 -15.01
N LYS A 196 13.83 -9.13 -15.41
CA LYS A 196 14.35 -9.85 -16.57
C LYS A 196 14.18 -11.36 -16.42
N GLN A 197 14.49 -11.91 -15.25
CA GLN A 197 14.29 -13.33 -14.97
C GLN A 197 12.80 -13.72 -14.99
N LYS A 198 11.92 -12.90 -14.39
CA LYS A 198 10.46 -13.12 -14.42
C LYS A 198 9.92 -13.09 -15.86
N ARG A 199 10.40 -12.17 -16.71
CA ARG A 199 10.03 -12.08 -18.13
C ARG A 199 10.40 -13.33 -18.94
N GLN A 200 11.53 -13.99 -18.65
CA GLN A 200 11.94 -15.22 -19.34
C GLN A 200 10.99 -16.40 -19.12
N HIS A 201 10.19 -16.37 -18.05
CA HIS A 201 9.24 -17.43 -17.70
C HIS A 201 7.79 -17.06 -18.08
N MET A 202 7.57 -15.92 -18.75
CA MET A 202 6.24 -15.54 -19.22
C MET A 202 5.82 -16.42 -20.40
N LYS A 203 4.57 -16.87 -20.37
CA LYS A 203 3.99 -17.70 -21.42
C LYS A 203 3.22 -16.89 -22.46
N VAL A 204 2.67 -15.75 -22.06
CA VAL A 204 1.86 -14.87 -22.92
C VAL A 204 2.66 -13.58 -23.14
N PRO A 205 3.24 -13.36 -24.34
CA PRO A 205 4.12 -12.22 -24.61
C PRO A 205 3.45 -10.85 -24.51
N ASP A 206 2.14 -10.80 -24.74
CA ASP A 206 1.28 -9.60 -24.72
C ASP A 206 0.11 -9.78 -23.74
N GLY A 207 0.40 -10.46 -22.61
CA GLY A 207 -0.58 -10.74 -21.56
C GLY A 207 -0.61 -9.66 -20.47
N PHE A 208 -1.51 -9.82 -19.52
CA PHE A 208 -1.64 -8.92 -18.37
C PHE A 208 -0.30 -8.74 -17.65
N ILE A 209 0.45 -9.83 -17.49
CA ILE A 209 1.73 -9.83 -16.78
C ILE A 209 2.81 -9.09 -17.57
N ALA A 210 2.77 -9.17 -18.90
CA ALA A 210 3.73 -8.47 -19.75
C ALA A 210 3.56 -6.95 -19.62
N HIS A 211 2.32 -6.46 -19.69
CA HIS A 211 1.96 -5.07 -19.44
C HIS A 211 2.30 -4.65 -18.01
N PHE A 212 1.94 -5.46 -17.01
CA PHE A 212 2.27 -5.18 -15.61
C PHE A 212 3.79 -5.05 -15.40
N TYR A 213 4.61 -5.93 -15.99
CA TYR A 213 6.06 -5.83 -15.90
C TYR A 213 6.65 -4.64 -16.65
N ALA A 214 6.02 -4.17 -17.74
CA ALA A 214 6.40 -2.92 -18.38
C ALA A 214 6.23 -1.73 -17.42
N VAL A 215 5.13 -1.69 -16.67
CA VAL A 215 4.91 -0.68 -15.62
C VAL A 215 5.96 -0.82 -14.49
N CYS A 216 6.16 -2.04 -13.97
CA CYS A 216 7.13 -2.32 -12.89
C CYS A 216 8.57 -1.91 -13.25
N GLU A 217 8.96 -2.00 -14.52
CA GLU A 217 10.30 -1.64 -14.98
C GLU A 217 10.67 -0.19 -14.64
N HIS A 218 9.69 0.70 -14.59
CA HIS A 218 9.90 2.10 -14.23
C HIS A 218 9.67 2.40 -12.75
N ILE A 219 8.64 1.81 -12.13
CA ILE A 219 8.24 2.18 -10.78
C ILE A 219 8.96 1.36 -9.69
N SER A 220 9.23 0.06 -9.90
CA SER A 220 9.80 -0.82 -8.88
C SER A 220 11.20 -0.38 -8.42
N PRO A 221 12.14 0.02 -9.29
CA PRO A 221 13.44 0.56 -8.85
C PRO A 221 13.31 1.82 -7.98
N VAL A 222 12.33 2.67 -8.30
CA VAL A 222 12.11 3.93 -7.56
C VAL A 222 11.52 3.64 -6.19
N LEU A 223 10.52 2.76 -6.10
CA LEU A 223 9.95 2.32 -4.83
C LEU A 223 11.00 1.62 -3.97
N ALA A 224 11.76 0.68 -4.53
CA ALA A 224 12.82 -0.02 -3.82
C ALA A 224 13.86 0.95 -3.24
N TRP A 225 14.28 1.94 -4.02
CA TRP A 225 15.16 2.98 -3.50
C TRP A 225 14.50 3.89 -2.47
N GLY A 226 13.22 4.22 -2.65
CA GLY A 226 12.47 5.01 -1.68
C GLY A 226 12.35 4.33 -0.31
N PHE A 227 12.10 3.03 -0.26
CA PHE A 227 11.98 2.29 1.01
C PHE A 227 13.33 1.91 1.62
N LEU A 228 14.29 1.49 0.80
CA LEU A 228 15.58 0.97 1.29
C LEU A 228 16.65 2.04 1.42
N GLY A 229 16.51 3.14 0.67
CA GLY A 229 17.48 4.23 0.65
C GLY A 229 17.55 5.00 1.97
N PRO A 230 18.45 5.99 2.06
CA PRO A 230 18.53 6.86 3.24
C PRO A 230 17.26 7.70 3.40
N LYS A 231 17.01 8.16 4.63
CA LYS A 231 15.93 9.10 4.93
C LYS A 231 16.00 10.32 4.00
N SER A 232 14.90 10.58 3.32
CA SER A 232 14.75 11.60 2.29
C SER A 232 13.28 11.90 2.11
N SER A 233 12.94 12.97 1.39
CA SER A 233 11.55 13.26 1.05
C SER A 233 10.90 12.14 0.25
N LEU A 234 11.66 11.44 -0.62
CA LEU A 234 11.20 10.25 -1.34
C LEU A 234 10.84 9.13 -0.35
N HIS A 235 11.73 8.82 0.59
CA HIS A 235 11.49 7.81 1.62
C HIS A 235 10.23 8.12 2.42
N ASP A 236 10.11 9.35 2.91
CA ASP A 236 8.97 9.76 3.73
C ASP A 236 7.65 9.65 2.95
N PHE A 237 7.66 9.98 1.66
CA PHE A 237 6.48 9.83 0.81
C PHE A 237 6.15 8.38 0.49
N CYS A 238 7.15 7.51 0.25
CA CYS A 238 6.93 6.08 0.07
C CYS A 238 6.34 5.43 1.33
N CYS A 239 6.86 5.77 2.52
CA CYS A 239 6.28 5.32 3.78
C CYS A 239 4.85 5.82 3.95
N PHE A 240 4.60 7.10 3.70
CA PHE A 240 3.25 7.66 3.79
C PHE A 240 2.27 7.00 2.80
N PHE A 241 2.71 6.72 1.57
CA PHE A 241 1.94 5.97 0.58
C PHE A 241 1.55 4.59 1.09
N LYS A 242 2.54 3.83 1.57
CA LYS A 242 2.30 2.51 2.15
C LYS A 242 1.31 2.58 3.32
N ASP A 243 1.49 3.53 4.23
CA ASP A 243 0.61 3.71 5.38
C ASP A 243 -0.83 4.00 4.94
N GLN A 244 -1.04 4.86 3.94
CA GLN A 244 -2.40 5.12 3.44
C GLN A 244 -3.05 3.88 2.83
N VAL A 245 -2.29 3.03 2.11
CA VAL A 245 -2.80 1.76 1.59
C VAL A 245 -3.14 0.79 2.73
N LEU A 246 -2.25 0.65 3.72
CA LEU A 246 -2.49 -0.23 4.87
C LEU A 246 -3.66 0.24 5.72
N PHE A 247 -3.80 1.55 5.95
CA PHE A 247 -4.94 2.09 6.68
C PHE A 247 -6.24 1.92 5.91
N PHE A 248 -6.23 2.10 4.58
CA PHE A 248 -7.40 1.78 3.76
C PHE A 248 -7.80 0.31 3.93
N LEU A 249 -6.84 -0.60 3.82
CA LEU A 249 -7.08 -2.04 3.98
C LEU A 249 -7.61 -2.41 5.36
N LYS A 250 -7.06 -1.83 6.44
CA LYS A 250 -7.57 -2.05 7.79
C LYS A 250 -8.99 -1.49 7.95
N ASP A 251 -9.23 -0.27 7.50
CA ASP A 251 -10.54 0.38 7.64
C ASP A 251 -11.66 -0.40 6.93
N ILE A 252 -11.41 -0.94 5.73
CA ILE A 252 -12.46 -1.70 5.01
C ILE A 252 -12.74 -3.08 5.64
N PHE A 253 -11.87 -3.59 6.52
CA PHE A 253 -12.07 -4.81 7.31
C PHE A 253 -12.57 -4.53 8.74
N ASP A 254 -12.79 -3.26 9.09
CA ASP A 254 -13.24 -2.84 10.41
C ASP A 254 -14.75 -2.53 10.41
N LEU A 255 -15.51 -3.32 11.17
CA LEU A 255 -16.97 -3.20 11.32
C LEU A 255 -17.38 -1.88 11.99
N GLU A 256 -16.48 -1.19 12.69
CA GLU A 256 -16.72 0.13 13.26
C GLU A 256 -16.51 1.26 12.25
N LYS A 257 -15.85 0.99 11.11
CA LYS A 257 -15.52 1.99 10.08
C LYS A 257 -16.42 1.91 8.86
N VAL A 258 -16.86 0.70 8.50
CA VAL A 258 -17.69 0.47 7.30
C VAL A 258 -18.87 -0.44 7.62
N ARG A 259 -20.00 -0.21 6.92
CA ARG A 259 -21.27 -0.88 7.20
C ARG A 259 -21.42 -2.16 6.39
N TYR A 260 -21.24 -3.30 7.07
CA TYR A 260 -21.51 -4.64 6.54
C TYR A 260 -23.00 -5.02 6.60
N SER A 261 -23.92 -4.06 6.41
CA SER A 261 -25.36 -4.31 6.37
C SER A 261 -25.84 -4.82 5.01
N ALA A 262 -25.29 -4.28 3.93
CA ALA A 262 -25.62 -4.62 2.54
C ALA A 262 -24.42 -4.32 1.63
N VAL A 263 -24.39 -4.92 0.44
CA VAL A 263 -23.26 -4.77 -0.50
C VAL A 263 -23.11 -3.31 -0.93
N ASP A 264 -24.22 -2.64 -1.25
CA ASP A 264 -24.20 -1.25 -1.71
C ASP A 264 -23.72 -0.27 -0.62
N THR A 265 -24.09 -0.50 0.65
CA THR A 265 -23.63 0.33 1.76
C THR A 265 -22.13 0.15 2.02
N LEU A 266 -21.65 -1.09 1.95
CA LEU A 266 -20.23 -1.37 2.08
C LEU A 266 -19.43 -0.75 0.92
N ALA A 267 -19.94 -0.85 -0.32
CA ALA A 267 -19.34 -0.23 -1.50
C ALA A 267 -19.24 1.30 -1.37
N GLU A 268 -20.30 1.95 -0.87
CA GLU A 268 -20.31 3.39 -0.61
C GLU A 268 -19.22 3.78 0.41
N ASP A 269 -19.18 3.11 1.56
CA ASP A 269 -18.22 3.42 2.63
C ASP A 269 -16.77 3.18 2.17
N MET A 270 -16.53 2.08 1.46
CA MET A 270 -15.22 1.76 0.86
C MET A 270 -14.79 2.84 -0.14
N LEU A 271 -15.69 3.31 -1.01
CA LEU A 271 -15.37 4.34 -1.99
C LEU A 271 -15.07 5.69 -1.31
N GLN A 272 -15.82 6.06 -0.26
CA GLN A 272 -15.53 7.24 0.54
C GLN A 272 -14.15 7.19 1.20
N LEU A 273 -13.80 6.04 1.80
CA LEU A 273 -12.47 5.83 2.37
C LEU A 273 -11.39 5.97 1.29
N LEU A 274 -11.62 5.39 0.11
CA LEU A 274 -10.66 5.46 -0.99
C LEU A 274 -10.44 6.89 -1.49
N HIS A 275 -11.50 7.68 -1.64
CA HIS A 275 -11.40 9.11 -1.95
C HIS A 275 -10.60 9.85 -0.88
N ARG A 276 -10.94 9.67 0.40
CA ARG A 276 -10.24 10.31 1.51
C ARG A 276 -8.74 10.00 1.53
N ARG A 277 -8.36 8.73 1.32
CA ARG A 277 -6.95 8.31 1.30
C ARG A 277 -6.21 8.89 0.11
N SER A 278 -6.88 8.97 -1.04
CA SER A 278 -6.36 9.61 -2.25
C SER A 278 -6.13 11.11 -2.05
N GLU A 279 -7.08 11.82 -1.45
CA GLU A 279 -6.95 13.25 -1.11
C GLU A 279 -5.78 13.51 -0.17
N LEU A 280 -5.61 12.67 0.87
CA LEU A 280 -4.47 12.78 1.78
C LEU A 280 -3.12 12.63 1.06
N LEU A 281 -3.01 11.66 0.14
CA LEU A 281 -1.80 11.47 -0.67
C LEU A 281 -1.52 12.66 -1.57
N LEU A 282 -2.54 13.19 -2.24
CA LEU A 282 -2.39 14.35 -3.13
C LEU A 282 -2.11 15.64 -2.35
N ALA A 283 -2.67 15.80 -1.14
CA ALA A 283 -2.39 16.94 -0.27
C ALA A 283 -0.94 16.93 0.23
N TYR A 284 -0.40 15.75 0.57
CA TYR A 284 1.01 15.59 0.96
C TYR A 284 1.95 16.09 -0.15
N LEU A 285 1.64 15.75 -1.41
CA LEU A 285 2.40 16.21 -2.57
C LEU A 285 2.35 17.74 -2.75
N GLY A 286 1.19 18.35 -2.50
CA GLY A 286 1.02 19.81 -2.55
C GLY A 286 1.77 20.54 -1.43
N ALA A 287 1.77 19.99 -0.21
CA ALA A 287 2.41 20.61 0.95
C ALA A 287 3.94 20.66 0.83
N ASP A 288 4.56 19.64 0.23
CA ASP A 288 6.02 19.63 0.01
C ASP A 288 6.47 20.61 -1.08
N SER A 289 5.60 21.00 -2.01
CA SER A 289 5.92 22.03 -3.02
C SER A 289 6.07 23.43 -2.42
N LEU A 290 5.56 23.64 -1.20
CA LEU A 290 5.60 24.93 -0.48
C LEU A 290 6.78 25.05 0.50
N ARG A 291 7.59 23.99 0.70
CA ARG A 291 8.79 24.06 1.54
C ARG A 291 9.95 24.63 0.71
N PRO A 292 10.47 25.83 1.03
CA PRO A 292 11.64 26.33 0.34
C PRO A 292 12.84 25.40 0.62
N PRO A 293 13.75 25.21 -0.34
CA PRO A 293 14.96 24.45 -0.10
C PRO A 293 15.78 25.19 0.96
N ASN A 294 15.94 24.59 2.14
CA ASN A 294 16.81 25.14 3.18
C ASN A 294 18.24 25.20 2.64
N GLY A 295 18.63 26.39 2.21
CA GLY A 295 19.92 26.68 1.62
C GLY A 295 20.16 28.18 1.57
N CYS A 296 20.29 28.82 2.74
CA CYS A 296 21.07 30.06 2.83
C CYS A 296 21.71 30.15 4.22
N ILE A 297 23.01 29.86 4.24
CA ILE A 297 23.93 30.24 5.30
C ILE A 297 23.96 31.77 5.33
N SER A 298 23.33 32.39 6.33
CA SER A 298 23.58 33.79 6.63
C SER A 298 24.87 33.89 7.41
N THR A 299 25.95 34.26 6.72
CA THR A 299 27.19 34.77 7.31
C THR A 299 26.86 35.90 8.28
N GLN A 300 27.06 35.66 9.58
CA GLN A 300 27.07 36.72 10.57
C GLN A 300 28.36 37.53 10.39
N SER A 301 28.21 38.84 10.17
CA SER A 301 29.24 39.84 10.44
C SER A 301 28.68 40.78 11.52
N PRO A 302 29.51 41.26 12.47
CA PRO A 302 29.02 41.80 13.74
C PRO A 302 28.52 43.24 13.59
N LEU A 303 27.32 43.49 14.11
CA LEU A 303 26.79 44.83 14.36
C LEU A 303 27.61 45.50 15.47
N VAL A 304 28.29 46.59 15.12
CA VAL A 304 28.82 47.58 16.06
C VAL A 304 27.65 48.41 16.59
N SER A 305 27.48 48.41 17.91
CA SER A 305 26.51 49.24 18.63
C SER A 305 27.18 50.46 19.26
N GLY A 306 26.45 51.59 19.22
CA GLY A 306 26.67 52.81 20.01
C GLY A 306 27.33 53.94 19.21
N GLY A 307 26.83 55.18 19.15
CA GLY A 307 25.73 55.85 19.85
C GLY A 307 26.05 57.35 19.92
N LEU A 308 25.17 58.18 19.35
CA LEU A 308 24.81 59.58 19.69
C LEU A 308 25.79 60.78 19.62
N LEU A 309 25.19 61.89 19.14
CA LEU A 309 25.46 63.34 19.32
C LEU A 309 26.62 63.92 18.46
N GLU A 310 26.54 65.09 17.83
CA GLU A 310 25.77 66.31 18.09
C GLU A 310 25.76 67.23 16.84
N ALA A 311 24.99 68.32 16.91
CA ALA A 311 24.61 69.20 15.82
C ALA A 311 25.64 70.30 15.45
N GLN A 312 25.28 71.02 14.37
CA GLN A 312 25.54 72.43 14.02
C GLN A 312 26.61 72.81 12.98
N VAL A 313 26.03 73.30 11.88
CA VAL A 313 26.41 74.42 10.99
C VAL A 313 27.43 75.41 11.57
N GLN A 314 28.63 75.45 10.99
CA GLN A 314 29.21 76.55 10.20
C GLN A 314 30.51 76.10 9.53
#